data_AF-A0A453DTA5-F1
#
_entry.id   AF-A0A453DTA5-F1
#
_cell.length_a   1.000
_cell.length_b   1.000
_cell.length_c   1.000
_cell.angle_alpha   90.00
_cell.angle_beta   90.00
_cell.angle_gamma   90.00
#
_symmetry.space_group_name_H-M   'P 1'
#
loop_
_entity.id
_entity.type
_entity.pdbx_description
1 polymer ?
#
loop_
_entity_poly.entity_id
_entity_poly.type
_entity_poly.pdbx_seq_one_letter_code
_entity_poly.pdbx_strand_id
1 'polypeptide(L)'
;MRWMTSGEQQVMSLGFDWHSKEMSVMFMAKLAKPLMGTARIVINSIHIKGDLLLSPILDGEAVLYSFESTPEVRIGVAFGSGGSQTVPGMELPGVSTWLVKLLTETIAKTMVEPRRLCFSLPPVDLKKQAVGGVLSVTVVSASNLGRKSRTIELGNNQSSSGNTTPGIPLNRRAHTFIEVEVGTLTRKTTTCEGPNPTWNSTFNMVLHGETGVVKFLLYELDSDGVKYNYLTSCEIKVKYVLDGSTIFWAIGHNDGVVARHAEHCGKEVGMVVPFEEDITGES
;
A
#
# COMPACT_ATOMS: atom_id res chain seq x y z
N MET A 1 -12.15 24.33 -5.03
CA MET A 1 -12.96 23.13 -4.74
C MET A 1 -13.81 22.84 -5.95
N ARG A 2 -13.71 21.62 -6.49
CA ARG A 2 -14.41 21.19 -7.70
C ARG A 2 -14.86 19.74 -7.52
N TRP A 3 -16.12 19.47 -7.83
CA TRP A 3 -16.62 18.10 -7.92
C TRP A 3 -16.33 17.53 -9.31
N MET A 4 -15.91 16.28 -9.35
CA MET A 4 -15.58 15.52 -10.54
C MET A 4 -16.20 14.13 -10.43
N THR A 5 -16.49 13.54 -11.58
CA THR A 5 -16.94 12.15 -11.67
C THR A 5 -15.78 11.33 -12.21
N SER A 6 -15.30 10.37 -11.43
CA SER A 6 -14.27 9.41 -11.85
C SER A 6 -14.90 8.02 -11.88
N GLY A 7 -15.18 7.51 -13.07
CA GLY A 7 -15.98 6.30 -13.25
C GLY A 7 -17.39 6.48 -12.67
N GLU A 8 -17.75 5.64 -11.70
CA GLU A 8 -19.04 5.69 -11.00
C GLU A 8 -18.98 6.52 -9.69
N GLN A 9 -17.80 7.02 -9.31
CA GLN A 9 -17.59 7.68 -8.02
C GLN A 9 -17.53 9.20 -8.16
N GLN A 10 -18.17 9.90 -7.21
CA GLN A 10 -17.97 11.33 -7.04
C GLN A 10 -16.71 11.60 -6.24
N VAL A 11 -15.85 12.46 -6.79
CA VAL A 11 -14.58 12.87 -6.19
C VAL A 11 -14.57 14.38 -6.10
N MET A 12 -14.26 14.90 -4.93
CA MET A 12 -14.04 16.33 -4.70
C MET A 12 -12.54 16.61 -4.77
N SER A 13 -12.12 17.49 -5.67
CA SER A 13 -10.76 18.05 -5.69
C SER A 13 -10.74 19.41 -5.01
N LEU A 14 -9.76 19.62 -4.12
CA LEU A 14 -9.54 20.87 -3.42
C LEU A 14 -8.04 21.15 -3.23
N GLY A 15 -7.64 22.41 -3.39
CA GLY A 15 -6.29 22.84 -3.07
C GLY A 15 -6.07 22.78 -1.57
N PHE A 16 -5.00 22.11 -1.16
CA PHE A 16 -4.56 21.96 0.22
C PHE A 16 -3.25 22.72 0.42
N ASP A 17 -3.24 23.66 1.37
CA ASP A 17 -2.05 24.42 1.76
C ASP A 17 -2.03 24.51 3.29
N TRP A 18 -1.27 23.62 3.92
CA TRP A 18 -1.17 23.52 5.37
C TRP A 18 0.24 23.82 5.83
N HIS A 19 0.40 24.90 6.58
CA HIS A 19 1.65 25.33 7.16
C HIS A 19 1.49 25.49 8.67
N SER A 20 2.13 24.61 9.44
CA SER A 20 2.18 24.71 10.89
C SER A 20 3.59 25.03 11.37
N LYS A 21 3.69 26.04 12.24
CA LYS A 21 4.87 26.38 13.05
C LYS A 21 4.65 26.10 14.55
N GLU A 22 3.45 25.63 14.89
CA GLU A 22 3.01 25.35 16.26
C GLU A 22 3.23 23.87 16.58
N MET A 23 4.41 23.35 16.23
CA MET A 23 4.80 21.98 16.55
C MET A 23 6.27 21.93 16.95
N SER A 24 6.62 20.96 17.78
CA SER A 24 8.02 20.62 18.04
C SER A 24 8.15 19.11 18.12
N VAL A 25 8.84 18.53 17.14
CA VAL A 25 9.21 17.10 17.16
C VAL A 25 10.71 17.01 17.37
N MET A 26 11.12 16.35 18.45
CA MET A 26 12.53 16.25 18.85
C MET A 26 13.06 14.84 18.63
N PHE A 27 14.16 14.74 17.89
CA PHE A 27 14.93 13.51 17.73
C PHE A 27 16.28 13.65 18.42
N MET A 28 16.75 12.54 18.99
CA MET A 28 18.09 12.40 19.53
C MET A 28 18.81 11.31 18.74
N ALA A 29 19.87 11.68 18.02
CA ALA A 29 20.61 10.78 17.15
C ALA A 29 22.03 10.55 17.68
N LYS A 30 22.46 9.29 17.77
CA LYS A 30 23.87 8.95 18.00
C LYS A 30 24.59 8.90 16.65
N LEU A 31 25.68 9.64 16.53
CA LEU A 31 26.45 9.80 15.31
C LEU A 31 27.65 8.85 15.29
N ALA A 32 27.89 8.24 14.14
CA ALA A 32 29.09 7.44 13.87
C ALA A 32 30.28 8.33 13.46
N LYS A 33 31.46 7.73 13.31
CA LYS A 33 32.64 8.43 12.79
C LYS A 33 32.33 9.03 11.39
N PRO A 34 32.83 10.25 11.08
CA PRO A 34 33.79 11.05 11.84
C PRO A 34 33.17 11.95 12.92
N LEU A 35 31.86 12.19 12.89
CA LEU A 35 31.14 13.12 13.77
C LEU A 35 30.69 12.44 15.09
N MET A 36 31.56 11.71 15.77
CA MET A 36 31.20 10.94 16.97
C MET A 36 30.55 11.84 18.05
N GLY A 37 29.33 11.49 18.46
CA GLY A 37 28.59 12.27 19.44
C GLY A 37 27.09 12.00 19.44
N THR A 38 26.34 12.82 20.17
CA THR A 38 24.88 12.83 20.11
C THR A 38 24.43 14.18 19.56
N ALA A 39 23.52 14.17 18.60
CA ALA A 39 22.92 15.37 18.02
C ALA A 39 21.43 15.44 18.30
N ARG A 40 20.96 16.65 18.59
CA ARG A 40 19.54 16.96 18.83
C ARG A 40 18.99 17.65 17.59
N ILE A 41 18.02 17.00 16.95
CA ILE A 41 17.34 17.52 15.76
C ILE A 41 15.92 17.90 16.20
N VAL A 42 15.50 19.12 15.89
CA VAL A 42 14.18 19.63 16.23
C VAL A 42 13.48 20.06 14.95
N ILE A 43 12.34 19.44 14.65
CA ILE A 43 11.43 19.92 13.61
C ILE A 43 10.50 20.95 14.25
N ASN A 44 10.48 22.17 13.73
CA ASN A 44 9.69 23.28 14.25
C ASN A 44 8.64 23.82 13.27
N SER A 45 8.69 23.39 12.00
CA SER A 45 7.62 23.66 11.06
C SER A 45 7.50 22.55 10.03
N ILE A 46 6.27 22.34 9.57
CA ILE A 46 5.96 21.52 8.41
C ILE A 46 5.00 22.32 7.52
N HIS A 47 5.30 22.34 6.23
CA HIS A 47 4.45 22.89 5.20
C HIS A 47 4.21 21.81 4.14
N ILE A 48 2.94 21.51 3.91
CA ILE A 48 2.49 20.56 2.88
C ILE A 48 1.52 21.29 1.98
N LYS A 49 1.77 21.23 0.67
CA LYS A 49 0.93 21.88 -0.33
C LYS A 49 0.70 20.99 -1.54
N GLY A 50 -0.54 20.85 -1.98
CA GLY A 50 -0.91 20.07 -3.16
C GLY A 50 -2.41 20.01 -3.34
N ASP A 51 -2.87 19.27 -4.35
CA ASP A 51 -4.30 19.06 -4.60
C ASP A 51 -4.77 17.75 -3.95
N LEU A 52 -5.78 17.85 -3.10
CA LEU A 52 -6.36 16.74 -2.34
C LEU A 52 -7.66 16.29 -3.00
N LEU A 53 -7.81 14.97 -3.15
CA LEU A 53 -9.01 14.29 -3.58
C LEU A 53 -9.72 13.71 -2.37
N LEU A 54 -11.02 13.95 -2.28
CA LEU A 54 -11.92 13.37 -1.29
C LEU A 54 -13.02 12.59 -1.98
N SER A 55 -13.17 11.32 -1.64
CA SER A 55 -14.12 10.42 -2.27
C SER A 55 -15.00 9.76 -1.21
N PRO A 56 -16.28 10.17 -1.08
CA PRO A 56 -17.23 9.48 -0.22
C PRO A 56 -17.37 8.01 -0.64
N ILE A 57 -17.47 7.12 0.35
CA ILE A 57 -17.74 5.68 0.18
C ILE A 57 -18.79 5.24 1.20
N LEU A 58 -19.36 4.05 1.00
CA LEU A 58 -20.28 3.42 1.96
C LEU A 58 -21.44 4.36 2.34
N ASP A 59 -22.09 4.94 1.33
CA ASP A 59 -23.21 5.90 1.49
C ASP A 59 -22.91 7.10 2.41
N GLY A 60 -21.63 7.50 2.50
CA GLY A 60 -21.18 8.65 3.28
C GLY A 60 -20.68 8.30 4.68
N GLU A 61 -20.68 7.03 5.08
CA GLU A 61 -20.14 6.57 6.37
C GLU A 61 -18.60 6.64 6.42
N ALA A 62 -17.93 6.85 5.29
CA ALA A 62 -16.51 7.16 5.25
C ALA A 62 -16.13 8.01 4.03
N VAL A 63 -14.97 8.66 4.15
CA VAL A 63 -14.34 9.45 3.09
C VAL A 63 -12.94 8.91 2.87
N LEU A 64 -12.66 8.48 1.65
CA LEU A 64 -11.30 8.23 1.21
C LEU A 64 -10.62 9.54 0.84
N TYR A 65 -9.33 9.67 1.18
CA TYR A 65 -8.55 10.86 0.84
C TYR A 65 -7.14 10.51 0.39
N SER A 66 -6.65 11.32 -0.55
CA SER A 66 -5.34 11.19 -1.21
C SER A 66 -4.98 12.50 -1.91
N PHE A 67 -3.69 12.73 -2.15
CA PHE A 67 -3.22 13.75 -3.08
C PHE A 67 -3.30 13.22 -4.52
N GLU A 68 -3.68 14.09 -5.44
CA GLU A 68 -3.72 13.81 -6.88
C GLU A 68 -2.30 13.51 -7.42
N SER A 69 -1.29 14.19 -6.89
CA SER A 69 0.13 13.98 -7.19
C SER A 69 0.98 14.18 -5.94
N THR A 70 2.24 13.75 -5.96
CA THR A 70 3.18 13.99 -4.84
C THR A 70 3.20 15.48 -4.45
N PRO A 71 2.78 15.84 -3.22
CA PRO A 71 2.67 17.23 -2.82
C PRO A 71 4.06 17.84 -2.57
N GLU A 72 4.10 19.17 -2.57
CA GLU A 72 5.23 19.91 -2.07
C GLU A 72 5.34 19.76 -0.54
N VAL A 73 6.53 19.42 -0.06
CA VAL A 73 6.83 19.25 1.37
C VAL A 73 8.03 20.13 1.73
N ARG A 74 7.87 20.96 2.77
CA ARG A 74 8.96 21.72 3.37
C ARG A 74 8.96 21.52 4.88
N ILE A 75 10.15 21.36 5.45
CA ILE A 75 10.33 21.11 6.89
C ILE A 75 11.31 22.14 7.43
N GLY A 76 10.91 22.84 8.49
CA GLY A 76 11.80 23.67 9.29
C GLY A 76 12.54 22.80 10.30
N VAL A 77 13.87 22.76 10.19
CA VAL A 77 14.74 21.96 11.06
C VAL A 77 15.70 22.89 11.78
N ALA A 78 15.79 22.74 13.11
CA ALA A 78 16.77 23.37 13.95
C ALA A 78 17.63 22.31 14.63
N PHE A 79 18.93 22.53 14.67
CA PHE A 79 19.86 21.70 15.42
C PHE A 79 20.10 22.36 16.77
N GLY A 80 19.69 21.71 17.85
CA GLY A 80 19.81 22.27 19.19
C GLY A 80 21.25 22.17 19.69
N SER A 81 21.71 23.19 20.44
CA SER A 81 22.88 23.15 21.33
C SER A 81 22.37 23.02 22.77
N GLY A 82 22.64 21.91 23.44
CA GLY A 82 22.29 21.69 24.84
C GLY A 82 23.51 21.14 25.59
N GLY A 83 23.76 21.60 26.82
CA GLY A 83 25.02 21.52 27.58
C GLY A 83 25.70 20.16 27.82
N SER A 84 25.25 19.08 27.17
CA SER A 84 25.89 17.76 27.11
C SER A 84 26.31 17.35 25.68
N GLN A 85 26.12 18.20 24.68
CA GLN A 85 26.51 17.90 23.31
C GLN A 85 28.01 18.04 23.12
N THR A 86 28.62 17.03 22.50
CA THR A 86 30.03 17.04 22.10
C THR A 86 30.26 17.80 20.79
N VAL A 87 29.20 18.16 20.06
CA VAL A 87 29.28 18.80 18.74
C VAL A 87 28.40 20.08 18.75
N PRO A 88 28.98 21.29 18.83
CA PRO A 88 28.21 22.52 18.95
C PRO A 88 27.56 22.91 17.61
N GLY A 89 26.24 23.08 17.60
CA GLY A 89 25.53 23.89 16.59
C GLY A 89 25.75 23.51 15.12
N MET A 90 26.29 22.32 14.84
CA MET A 90 26.55 21.88 13.48
C MET A 90 25.24 21.46 12.83
N GLU A 91 24.91 22.09 11.71
CA GLU A 91 23.98 21.49 10.76
C GLU A 91 24.53 20.12 10.36
N LEU A 92 23.75 19.07 10.62
CA LEU A 92 24.15 17.73 10.20
C LEU A 92 23.98 17.65 8.68
N PRO A 93 25.06 17.45 7.92
CA PRO A 93 24.98 17.46 6.46
C PRO A 93 23.96 16.45 5.96
N GLY A 94 23.04 16.91 5.12
CA GLY A 94 22.03 16.07 4.47
C GLY A 94 20.85 15.65 5.34
N VAL A 95 20.83 15.88 6.66
CA VAL A 95 19.71 15.46 7.53
C VAL A 95 18.41 16.17 7.19
N SER A 96 18.45 17.49 6.96
CA SER A 96 17.25 18.24 6.58
C SER A 96 16.68 17.74 5.25
N THR A 97 17.54 17.55 4.25
CA THR A 97 17.15 16.98 2.94
C THR A 97 16.61 15.56 3.08
N TRP A 98 17.23 14.74 3.91
CA TRP A 98 16.78 13.38 4.19
C TRP A 98 15.40 13.35 4.87
N LEU A 99 15.13 14.23 5.84
CA LEU A 99 13.82 14.33 6.49
C LEU A 99 12.72 14.74 5.51
N VAL A 100 13.00 15.72 4.64
CA VAL A 100 12.07 16.11 3.57
C VAL A 100 11.82 14.92 2.65
N LYS A 101 12.88 14.27 2.15
CA LYS A 101 12.77 13.09 1.29
C LYS A 101 11.95 11.97 1.96
N LEU A 102 12.23 11.67 3.22
CA LEU A 102 11.53 10.65 3.99
C LEU A 102 10.03 10.94 4.10
N LEU A 103 9.66 12.17 4.44
CA LEU A 103 8.25 12.56 4.55
C LEU A 103 7.56 12.53 3.18
N THR A 104 8.20 13.09 2.15
CA THR A 104 7.68 13.07 0.77
C THR A 104 7.46 11.65 0.26
N GLU A 105 8.44 10.75 0.43
CA GLU A 105 8.31 9.35 0.02
C GLU A 105 7.24 8.61 0.83
N THR A 106 7.09 8.93 2.12
CA THR A 106 6.04 8.34 2.96
C THR A 106 4.66 8.77 2.48
N ILE A 107 4.46 10.05 2.18
CA ILE A 107 3.21 10.58 1.63
C ILE A 107 2.92 9.94 0.27
N ALA A 108 3.92 9.88 -0.62
CA ALA A 108 3.81 9.26 -1.93
C ALA A 108 3.40 7.77 -1.85
N LYS A 109 3.94 7.03 -0.88
CA LYS A 109 3.63 5.61 -0.69
C LYS A 109 2.30 5.34 0.01
N THR A 110 1.68 6.33 0.66
CA THR A 110 0.51 6.08 1.53
C THR A 110 -0.75 6.84 1.14
N MET A 111 -0.61 8.05 0.62
CA MET A 111 -1.75 8.93 0.29
C MET A 111 -1.62 9.62 -1.06
N VAL A 112 -0.77 9.21 -2.00
CA VAL A 112 -0.84 9.69 -3.40
C VAL A 112 -1.58 8.67 -4.23
N GLU A 113 -2.47 9.12 -5.12
CA GLU A 113 -3.23 8.27 -6.05
C GLU A 113 -2.33 7.21 -6.73
N PRO A 114 -2.78 5.95 -6.80
CA PRO A 114 -4.09 5.40 -6.40
C PRO A 114 -4.22 5.04 -4.90
N ARG A 115 -3.21 5.35 -4.07
CA ARG A 115 -3.16 4.96 -2.66
C ARG A 115 -3.93 5.95 -1.80
N ARG A 116 -5.00 5.47 -1.17
CA ARG A 116 -5.94 6.29 -0.40
C ARG A 116 -5.98 5.90 1.07
N LEU A 117 -6.09 6.88 1.95
CA LEU A 117 -6.38 6.71 3.37
C LEU A 117 -7.88 6.88 3.63
N CYS A 118 -8.37 6.44 4.78
CA CYS A 118 -9.79 6.41 5.11
C CYS A 118 -10.10 7.16 6.40
N PHE A 119 -10.94 8.18 6.29
CA PHE A 119 -11.56 8.86 7.41
C PHE A 119 -12.97 8.32 7.63
N SER A 120 -13.23 7.71 8.79
CA SER A 120 -14.53 7.12 9.14
C SER A 120 -15.44 8.19 9.73
N LEU A 121 -16.71 8.18 9.32
CA LEU A 121 -17.78 9.07 9.78
C LEU A 121 -18.92 8.21 10.37
N PRO A 122 -18.69 7.50 11.49
CA PRO A 122 -19.69 6.60 12.03
C PRO A 122 -20.95 7.36 12.48
N PRO A 123 -22.15 6.79 12.28
CA PRO A 123 -23.40 7.39 12.75
C PRO A 123 -23.53 7.39 14.28
N VAL A 124 -22.77 6.53 14.97
CA VAL A 124 -22.79 6.37 16.43
C VAL A 124 -21.35 6.31 16.96
N ASP A 125 -21.07 6.96 18.08
CA ASP A 125 -19.76 6.85 18.75
C ASP A 125 -19.90 6.02 20.03
N LEU A 126 -19.49 4.74 19.98
CA LEU A 126 -19.45 3.87 21.16
C LEU A 126 -18.15 4.04 21.95
N LYS A 127 -17.23 4.91 21.50
CA LYS A 127 -15.88 5.11 22.06
C LYS A 127 -15.07 3.82 22.18
N LYS A 128 -15.35 2.86 21.30
CA LYS A 128 -14.62 1.59 21.24
C LYS A 128 -13.34 1.80 20.45
N GLN A 129 -12.22 1.91 21.15
CA GLN A 129 -10.91 1.95 20.51
C GLN A 129 -10.30 0.55 20.48
N ALA A 130 -10.01 0.04 19.29
CA ALA A 130 -9.30 -1.21 19.14
C ALA A 130 -7.80 -1.01 19.41
N VAL A 131 -7.25 -1.75 20.36
CA VAL A 131 -5.80 -1.84 20.61
C VAL A 131 -5.13 -2.97 19.81
N GLY A 132 -5.94 -3.83 19.20
CA GLY A 132 -5.53 -4.94 18.35
C GLY A 132 -6.69 -5.90 18.10
N GLY A 133 -6.45 -6.94 17.31
CA GLY A 133 -7.45 -7.94 16.98
C GLY A 133 -6.90 -9.08 16.13
N VAL A 134 -7.78 -10.05 15.83
CA VAL A 134 -7.49 -11.14 14.90
C VAL A 134 -8.37 -10.97 13.68
N LEU A 135 -7.74 -10.90 12.51
CA LEU A 135 -8.42 -10.92 11.23
C LEU A 135 -8.33 -12.32 10.64
N SER A 136 -9.47 -12.97 10.44
CA SER A 136 -9.53 -14.23 9.70
C SER A 136 -9.61 -13.92 8.20
N VAL A 137 -8.62 -14.38 7.45
CA VAL A 137 -8.46 -14.12 6.01
C VAL A 137 -8.56 -15.43 5.25
N THR A 138 -9.57 -15.56 4.40
CA THR A 138 -9.72 -16.71 3.50
C THR A 138 -9.37 -16.32 2.07
N VAL A 139 -8.29 -16.91 1.55
CA VAL A 139 -7.91 -16.78 0.14
C VAL A 139 -8.72 -17.78 -0.67
N VAL A 140 -9.76 -17.31 -1.35
CA VAL A 140 -10.72 -18.16 -2.09
C VAL A 140 -10.14 -18.59 -3.43
N SER A 141 -9.93 -17.65 -4.35
CA SER A 141 -9.56 -17.93 -5.73
C SER A 141 -8.95 -16.72 -6.44
N ALA A 142 -8.25 -16.97 -7.53
CA ALA A 142 -7.90 -15.95 -8.52
C ALA A 142 -8.37 -16.38 -9.92
N SER A 143 -8.40 -15.44 -10.85
CA SER A 143 -8.75 -15.72 -12.24
C SER A 143 -7.85 -14.95 -13.21
N ASN A 144 -7.77 -15.44 -14.44
CA ASN A 144 -6.99 -14.84 -15.53
C ASN A 144 -5.47 -14.73 -15.27
N LEU A 145 -4.90 -15.61 -14.45
CA LEU A 145 -3.45 -15.69 -14.26
C LEU A 145 -2.78 -16.21 -15.54
N GLY A 146 -1.73 -15.54 -16.03
CA GLY A 146 -0.95 -15.96 -17.20
C GLY A 146 -1.41 -15.42 -18.57
N ARG A 147 -2.36 -14.48 -18.63
CA ARG A 147 -2.83 -13.91 -19.92
C ARG A 147 -1.84 -12.91 -20.56
N LYS A 148 -0.89 -12.35 -19.81
CA LYS A 148 0.03 -11.30 -20.29
C LYS A 148 1.15 -11.79 -21.22
N SER A 149 1.49 -13.09 -21.24
CA SER A 149 2.59 -13.61 -22.11
C SER A 149 2.17 -14.10 -23.49
N ARG A 150 0.88 -14.15 -23.85
CA ARG A 150 0.46 -14.70 -25.16
C ARG A 150 0.42 -13.69 -26.31
N THR A 151 0.59 -12.40 -26.04
CA THR A 151 0.43 -11.36 -27.08
C THR A 151 1.74 -11.03 -27.80
N ILE A 152 2.91 -11.36 -27.25
CA ILE A 152 4.22 -10.98 -27.82
C ILE A 152 4.80 -12.05 -28.78
N GLU A 153 4.37 -13.31 -28.70
CA GLU A 153 4.96 -14.39 -29.53
C GLU A 153 4.30 -14.62 -30.89
N LEU A 154 3.21 -13.92 -31.23
CA LEU A 154 2.51 -14.07 -32.52
C LEU A 154 2.90 -13.02 -33.59
N GLY A 155 3.91 -12.19 -33.31
CA GLY A 155 4.28 -11.04 -34.15
C GLY A 155 5.51 -11.21 -35.04
N ASN A 156 6.18 -12.37 -35.10
CA ASN A 156 7.42 -12.50 -35.87
C ASN A 156 7.44 -13.74 -36.78
N ASN A 157 6.55 -13.76 -37.77
CA ASN A 157 6.67 -14.65 -38.93
C ASN A 157 7.05 -13.82 -40.16
N GLN A 158 8.34 -13.80 -40.49
CA GLN A 158 8.77 -13.89 -41.88
C GLN A 158 10.24 -14.35 -42.02
N SER A 159 10.39 -15.40 -42.84
CA SER A 159 11.62 -15.94 -43.46
C SER A 159 12.51 -16.90 -42.63
N SER A 160 12.37 -18.20 -42.86
CA SER A 160 13.37 -19.01 -43.59
C SER A 160 13.00 -20.49 -43.55
N SER A 161 13.17 -21.15 -44.70
CA SER A 161 12.99 -22.59 -44.88
C SER A 161 13.93 -23.41 -44.00
N GLY A 162 13.40 -24.39 -43.28
CA GLY A 162 14.20 -25.43 -42.62
C GLY A 162 13.33 -26.41 -41.84
N ASN A 163 13.31 -27.67 -42.28
CA ASN A 163 12.66 -28.80 -41.61
C ASN A 163 12.90 -28.81 -40.10
N THR A 164 11.85 -28.56 -39.32
CA THR A 164 11.78 -28.99 -37.91
C THR A 164 10.36 -29.44 -37.61
N THR A 165 10.27 -30.62 -36.99
CA THR A 165 9.07 -31.22 -36.43
C THR A 165 8.29 -30.20 -35.58
N PRO A 166 6.96 -30.18 -35.63
CA PRO A 166 6.18 -29.30 -34.77
C PRO A 166 6.39 -29.76 -33.32
N GLY A 167 7.21 -29.03 -32.58
CA GLY A 167 7.37 -29.22 -31.14
C GLY A 167 6.00 -29.09 -30.49
N ILE A 168 5.57 -30.15 -29.81
CA ILE A 168 4.41 -30.12 -28.91
C ILE A 168 4.64 -28.95 -27.96
N PRO A 169 3.72 -27.97 -27.85
CA PRO A 169 3.88 -26.90 -26.87
C PRO A 169 3.90 -27.59 -25.50
N LEU A 170 5.06 -27.57 -24.85
CA LEU A 170 5.21 -28.09 -23.50
C LEU A 170 4.21 -27.31 -22.65
N ASN A 171 3.12 -27.97 -22.29
CA ASN A 171 2.05 -27.41 -21.47
C ASN A 171 2.59 -27.27 -20.04
N ARG A 172 3.56 -26.36 -19.85
CA ARG A 172 4.12 -25.98 -18.55
C ARG A 172 2.98 -25.31 -17.81
N ARG A 173 2.32 -26.07 -16.95
CA ARG A 173 1.27 -25.54 -16.09
C ARG A 173 1.94 -24.68 -15.04
N ALA A 174 1.70 -23.39 -15.11
CA ALA A 174 2.09 -22.45 -14.07
C ALA A 174 1.47 -22.92 -12.74
N HIS A 175 2.32 -23.13 -11.75
CA HIS A 175 1.94 -23.48 -10.39
C HIS A 175 1.99 -22.19 -9.56
N THR A 176 0.86 -21.76 -9.02
CA THR A 176 0.77 -20.48 -8.32
C THR A 176 0.33 -20.65 -6.87
N PHE A 177 0.83 -19.78 -6.01
CA PHE A 177 0.40 -19.68 -4.61
C PHE A 177 0.40 -18.21 -4.18
N ILE A 178 -0.35 -17.92 -3.12
CA ILE A 178 -0.42 -16.58 -2.53
C ILE A 178 0.28 -16.59 -1.18
N GLU A 179 1.12 -15.59 -0.97
CA GLU A 179 1.65 -15.23 0.33
C GLU A 179 0.82 -14.07 0.90
N VAL A 180 0.26 -14.26 2.09
CA VAL A 180 -0.53 -13.26 2.83
C VAL A 180 0.35 -12.66 3.92
N GLU A 181 0.55 -11.34 3.87
CA GLU A 181 1.37 -10.58 4.81
C GLU A 181 0.51 -9.58 5.60
N VAL A 182 0.70 -9.56 6.92
CA VAL A 182 0.21 -8.51 7.82
C VAL A 182 1.33 -8.15 8.79
N GLY A 183 1.90 -6.94 8.64
CA GLY A 183 3.05 -6.52 9.45
C GLY A 183 4.25 -7.43 9.22
N THR A 184 4.67 -8.17 10.25
CA THR A 184 5.77 -9.15 10.17
C THR A 184 5.28 -10.59 10.04
N LEU A 185 3.96 -10.82 10.07
CA LEU A 185 3.36 -12.14 9.98
C LEU A 185 3.08 -12.51 8.53
N THR A 186 3.65 -13.63 8.09
CA THR A 186 3.51 -14.15 6.74
C THR A 186 2.92 -15.56 6.74
N ARG A 187 1.96 -15.83 5.85
CA ARG A 187 1.31 -17.14 5.65
C ARG A 187 1.24 -17.47 4.16
N LYS A 188 1.31 -18.74 3.79
CA LYS A 188 1.28 -19.20 2.39
C LYS A 188 0.12 -20.15 2.16
N THR A 189 -0.55 -20.00 1.02
CA THR A 189 -1.50 -21.00 0.54
C THR A 189 -0.79 -22.25 0.05
N THR A 190 -1.55 -23.31 -0.20
CA THR A 190 -1.08 -24.40 -1.04
C THR A 190 -0.83 -23.91 -2.47
N THR A 191 -0.08 -24.70 -3.24
CA THR A 191 0.16 -24.44 -4.65
C THR A 191 -1.00 -24.99 -5.48
N CYS A 192 -1.50 -24.20 -6.43
CA CYS A 192 -2.56 -24.59 -7.35
C CYS A 192 -2.14 -24.41 -8.80
N GLU A 193 -2.60 -25.32 -9.66
CA GLU A 193 -2.32 -25.28 -11.10
C GLU A 193 -3.36 -24.47 -11.86
N GLY A 194 -2.89 -23.79 -12.92
CA GLY A 194 -3.75 -23.24 -13.96
C GLY A 194 -4.12 -21.76 -13.76
N PRO A 195 -4.81 -21.18 -14.74
CA PRO A 195 -5.05 -19.73 -14.81
C PRO A 195 -6.15 -19.24 -13.85
N ASN A 196 -6.94 -20.14 -13.28
CA ASN A 196 -8.03 -19.83 -12.36
C ASN A 196 -7.94 -20.69 -11.08
N PRO A 197 -6.89 -20.50 -10.27
CA PRO A 197 -6.67 -21.31 -9.08
C PRO A 197 -7.71 -21.03 -8.00
N THR A 198 -8.05 -22.09 -7.24
CA THR A 198 -8.90 -22.04 -6.05
C THR A 198 -8.13 -22.62 -4.88
N TRP A 199 -7.78 -21.79 -3.90
CA TRP A 199 -6.96 -22.18 -2.75
C TRP A 199 -7.79 -22.52 -1.52
N ASN A 200 -8.89 -21.80 -1.28
CA ASN A 200 -9.76 -21.92 -0.10
C ASN A 200 -8.98 -22.04 1.24
N SER A 201 -7.87 -21.32 1.35
CA SER A 201 -6.98 -21.39 2.50
C SER A 201 -7.29 -20.26 3.47
N THR A 202 -7.50 -20.59 4.75
CA THR A 202 -7.85 -19.62 5.80
C THR A 202 -6.71 -19.42 6.77
N PHE A 203 -6.44 -18.16 7.11
CA PHE A 203 -5.38 -17.76 8.02
C PHE A 203 -5.90 -16.79 9.07
N ASN A 204 -5.46 -16.95 10.31
CA ASN A 204 -5.70 -15.96 11.35
C ASN A 204 -4.47 -15.05 11.44
N MET A 205 -4.68 -13.77 11.11
CA MET A 205 -3.66 -12.73 11.09
C MET A 205 -3.86 -11.79 12.28
N VAL A 206 -2.78 -11.45 12.98
CA VAL A 206 -2.84 -10.55 14.14
C VAL A 206 -2.65 -9.12 13.68
N LEU A 207 -3.57 -8.24 14.07
CA LEU A 207 -3.52 -6.81 13.82
C LEU A 207 -3.23 -6.06 15.12
N HIS A 208 -2.32 -5.10 15.05
CA HIS A 208 -2.02 -4.19 16.15
C HIS A 208 -2.67 -2.83 15.88
N GLY A 209 -3.40 -2.30 16.87
CA GLY A 209 -4.16 -1.05 16.73
C GLY A 209 -5.46 -1.20 15.94
N GLU A 210 -6.01 -0.07 15.51
CA GLU A 210 -7.31 0.04 14.84
C GLU A 210 -7.22 -0.04 13.31
N THR A 211 -6.04 0.16 12.72
CA THR A 211 -5.83 0.10 11.26
C THR A 211 -4.80 -0.93 10.88
N GLY A 212 -4.96 -1.55 9.71
CA GLY A 212 -4.01 -2.50 9.15
C GLY A 212 -4.02 -2.55 7.64
N VAL A 213 -3.01 -3.22 7.09
CA VAL A 213 -2.90 -3.53 5.66
C VAL A 213 -2.63 -5.02 5.54
N VAL A 214 -3.47 -5.71 4.78
CA VAL A 214 -3.30 -7.11 4.38
C VAL A 214 -2.79 -7.12 2.95
N LYS A 215 -1.58 -7.62 2.74
CA LYS A 215 -1.02 -7.77 1.41
C LYS A 215 -1.16 -9.21 0.94
N PHE A 216 -1.50 -9.37 -0.33
CA PHE A 216 -1.56 -10.64 -1.02
C PHE A 216 -0.53 -10.60 -2.14
N LEU A 217 0.53 -11.37 -2.00
CA LEU A 217 1.61 -11.47 -2.98
C LEU A 217 1.44 -12.77 -3.77
N LEU A 218 1.32 -12.65 -5.08
CA LEU A 218 1.18 -13.78 -5.98
C LEU A 218 2.56 -14.23 -6.46
N TYR A 219 2.82 -15.53 -6.32
CA TYR A 219 4.05 -16.16 -6.79
C TYR A 219 3.76 -17.29 -7.78
N GLU A 220 4.69 -17.48 -8.72
CA GLU A 220 4.78 -18.64 -9.59
C GLU A 220 5.97 -19.51 -9.20
N LEU A 221 5.75 -20.81 -9.21
CA LEU A 221 6.79 -21.81 -9.00
C LEU A 221 7.40 -22.19 -10.35
N ASP A 222 8.71 -22.05 -10.47
CA ASP A 222 9.42 -22.57 -11.64
C ASP A 222 9.28 -24.09 -11.74
N SER A 223 9.45 -24.64 -12.94
CA SER A 223 9.15 -26.05 -13.23
C SER A 223 10.03 -27.06 -12.50
N ASP A 224 11.15 -26.60 -11.94
CA ASP A 224 12.03 -27.42 -11.10
C ASP A 224 11.65 -27.34 -9.61
N GLY A 225 10.67 -26.51 -9.23
CA GLY A 225 10.17 -26.37 -7.85
C GLY A 225 11.11 -25.62 -6.89
N VAL A 226 12.28 -25.17 -7.38
CA VAL A 226 13.34 -24.60 -6.53
C VAL A 226 13.21 -23.09 -6.33
N LYS A 227 12.65 -22.37 -7.30
CA LYS A 227 12.60 -20.90 -7.30
C LYS A 227 11.16 -20.39 -7.30
N TYR A 228 10.92 -19.38 -6.46
CA TYR A 228 9.69 -18.59 -6.44
C TYR A 228 9.91 -17.31 -7.23
N ASN A 229 9.09 -17.07 -8.25
CA ASN A 229 9.08 -15.81 -8.99
C ASN A 229 7.88 -14.98 -8.53
N TYR A 230 8.15 -13.79 -8.01
CA TYR A 230 7.10 -12.82 -7.67
C TYR A 230 6.43 -12.34 -8.96
N LEU A 231 5.10 -12.38 -9.00
CA LEU A 231 4.32 -11.94 -10.16
C LEU A 231 3.70 -10.56 -9.93
N THR A 232 3.01 -10.37 -8.81
CA THR A 232 2.26 -9.14 -8.53
C THR A 232 1.73 -9.18 -7.08
N SER A 233 1.13 -8.10 -6.60
CA SER A 233 0.45 -8.05 -5.31
C SER A 233 -0.82 -7.22 -5.35
N CYS A 234 -1.67 -7.38 -4.34
CA CYS A 234 -2.74 -6.43 -4.02
C CYS A 234 -2.82 -6.21 -2.52
N GLU A 235 -3.36 -5.07 -2.14
CA GLU A 235 -3.50 -4.67 -0.74
C GLU A 235 -4.96 -4.41 -0.37
N ILE A 236 -5.39 -4.95 0.77
CA ILE A 236 -6.66 -4.60 1.40
C ILE A 236 -6.34 -3.91 2.72
N LYS A 237 -6.76 -2.65 2.82
CA LYS A 237 -6.65 -1.87 4.05
C LYS A 237 -7.89 -2.09 4.90
N VAL A 238 -7.69 -2.11 6.21
CA VAL A 238 -8.73 -2.35 7.21
C VAL A 238 -8.68 -1.27 8.28
N LYS A 239 -9.85 -0.85 8.76
CA LYS A 239 -10.02 0.09 9.87
C LYS A 239 -11.19 -0.33 10.76
N TYR A 240 -10.91 -0.54 12.04
CA TYR A 240 -11.92 -0.64 13.07
C TYR A 240 -12.44 0.75 13.42
N VAL A 241 -13.76 0.88 13.52
CA VAL A 241 -14.45 2.16 13.71
C VAL A 241 -15.03 2.23 15.13
N LEU A 242 -15.18 3.44 15.65
CA LEU A 242 -15.62 3.69 17.03
C LEU A 242 -17.07 3.22 17.32
N ASP A 243 -17.87 2.97 16.28
CA ASP A 243 -19.21 2.34 16.38
C ASP A 243 -19.15 0.81 16.57
N GLY A 244 -17.96 0.21 16.50
CA GLY A 244 -17.73 -1.22 16.59
C GLY A 244 -17.80 -1.96 15.25
N SER A 245 -17.97 -1.25 14.14
CA SER A 245 -17.91 -1.77 12.79
C SER A 245 -16.47 -1.82 12.25
N THR A 246 -16.29 -2.47 11.11
CA THR A 246 -15.00 -2.53 10.40
C THR A 246 -15.18 -2.15 8.94
N ILE A 247 -14.34 -1.24 8.47
CA ILE A 247 -14.27 -0.81 7.07
C ILE A 247 -13.07 -1.48 6.39
N PHE A 248 -13.31 -2.01 5.19
CA PHE A 248 -12.29 -2.57 4.32
C PHE A 248 -12.28 -1.80 3.01
N TRP A 249 -11.10 -1.45 2.51
CA TRP A 249 -10.97 -0.81 1.20
C TRP A 249 -9.70 -1.22 0.47
N ALA A 250 -9.77 -1.24 -0.85
CA ALA A 250 -8.68 -1.60 -1.75
C ALA A 250 -8.77 -0.81 -3.07
N ILE A 251 -7.69 -0.84 -3.83
CA ILE A 251 -7.64 -0.29 -5.19
C ILE A 251 -8.41 -1.24 -6.11
N GLY A 252 -9.40 -0.70 -6.82
CA GLY A 252 -10.24 -1.43 -7.78
C GLY A 252 -9.68 -1.38 -9.20
N HIS A 253 -10.42 -1.93 -10.16
CA HIS A 253 -10.05 -1.83 -11.58
C HIS A 253 -10.00 -0.36 -12.01
N ASN A 254 -9.07 -0.01 -12.91
CA ASN A 254 -8.88 1.35 -13.42
C ASN A 254 -8.71 2.38 -12.29
N ASP A 255 -7.93 2.03 -11.27
CA ASP A 255 -7.72 2.83 -10.05
C ASP A 255 -9.00 3.17 -9.28
N GLY A 256 -10.09 2.43 -9.49
CA GLY A 256 -11.34 2.60 -8.76
C GLY A 256 -11.22 2.24 -7.27
N VAL A 257 -12.35 2.18 -6.58
CA VAL A 257 -12.41 1.83 -5.16
C VAL A 257 -13.27 0.60 -4.97
N VAL A 258 -12.73 -0.40 -4.26
CA VAL A 258 -13.52 -1.52 -3.72
C VAL A 258 -13.59 -1.33 -2.22
N ALA A 259 -14.77 -1.02 -1.69
CA ALA A 259 -15.00 -0.85 -0.26
C ALA A 259 -16.09 -1.78 0.25
N ARG A 260 -15.94 -2.25 1.49
CA ARG A 260 -16.92 -3.06 2.23
C ARG A 260 -16.99 -2.61 3.67
N HIS A 261 -18.17 -2.81 4.26
CA HIS A 261 -18.46 -2.52 5.65
C HIS A 261 -18.96 -3.79 6.34
N ALA A 262 -18.43 -4.04 7.53
CA ALA A 262 -18.91 -5.08 8.44
C ALA A 262 -19.48 -4.39 9.68
N GLU A 263 -20.81 -4.43 9.82
CA GLU A 263 -21.55 -3.79 10.93
C GLU A 263 -21.05 -4.16 12.33
N HIS A 264 -20.49 -5.37 12.50
CA HIS A 264 -19.93 -5.83 13.75
C HIS A 264 -18.82 -6.87 13.52
N CYS A 265 -17.94 -7.00 14.51
CA CYS A 265 -16.91 -8.04 14.51
C CYS A 265 -17.52 -9.44 14.40
N GLY A 266 -16.94 -10.29 13.55
CA GLY A 266 -17.42 -11.65 13.27
C GLY A 266 -18.28 -11.76 12.00
N LYS A 267 -18.76 -10.65 11.43
CA LYS A 267 -19.42 -10.64 10.11
C LYS A 267 -18.38 -10.76 9.00
N GLU A 268 -18.51 -11.80 8.17
CA GLU A 268 -17.64 -12.01 7.01
C GLU A 268 -17.98 -11.05 5.87
N VAL A 269 -16.96 -10.61 5.13
CA VAL A 269 -17.11 -9.78 3.93
C VAL A 269 -16.34 -10.38 2.76
N GLY A 270 -17.00 -10.50 1.61
CA GLY A 270 -16.38 -10.92 0.36
C GLY A 270 -15.86 -9.73 -0.43
N MET A 271 -14.60 -9.79 -0.86
CA MET A 271 -13.97 -8.78 -1.71
C MET A 271 -13.29 -9.43 -2.92
N VAL A 272 -13.47 -8.83 -4.10
CA VAL A 272 -12.74 -9.16 -5.32
C VAL A 272 -11.88 -7.96 -5.65
N VAL A 273 -10.56 -8.13 -5.55
CA VAL A 273 -9.59 -7.04 -5.69
C VAL A 273 -8.63 -7.39 -6.81
N PRO A 274 -8.45 -6.51 -7.81
CA PRO A 274 -7.45 -6.74 -8.85
C PRO A 274 -6.03 -6.70 -8.26
N PHE A 275 -5.13 -7.45 -8.89
CA PHE A 275 -3.72 -7.30 -8.65
C PHE A 275 -3.21 -5.98 -9.24
N GLU A 276 -2.26 -5.33 -8.55
CA GLU A 276 -1.58 -4.15 -9.05
C GLU A 276 -0.89 -4.52 -10.38
N GLU A 277 -1.10 -3.72 -11.43
CA GLU A 277 -0.34 -3.93 -12.65
C GLU A 277 1.11 -3.60 -12.37
N ASP A 278 2.02 -4.51 -12.75
CA ASP A 278 3.46 -4.30 -12.65
C ASP A 278 3.81 -2.89 -13.12
N ILE A 279 4.26 -2.05 -12.19
CA ILE A 279 5.09 -0.90 -12.50
C ILE A 279 6.48 -1.46 -12.87
N THR A 280 6.56 -2.27 -13.92
CA THR A 280 7.83 -2.59 -14.55
C THR A 280 8.27 -1.33 -15.28
N GLY A 281 8.94 -0.50 -14.51
CA GLY A 281 9.54 0.76 -14.90
C GLY A 281 10.60 1.14 -13.88
N GLU A 282 11.43 0.17 -13.46
CA GLU A 282 12.79 0.53 -13.05
C GLU A 282 13.42 1.25 -14.24
N SER A 283 13.58 2.57 -14.09
CA SER A 283 14.30 3.44 -15.03
C SER A 283 15.80 3.32 -14.77
#